data_AF-A0A975SCH0-F1
#
_entry.id   AF-A0A975SCH0-F1
#
_cell.length_a   1.000
_cell.length_b   1.000
_cell.length_c   1.000
_cell.angle_alpha   90.00
_cell.angle_beta   90.00
_cell.angle_gamma   90.00
#
_symmetry.space_group_name_H-M   'P 1'
#
loop_
_entity.id
_entity.type
_entity.pdbx_description
1 polymer ?
#
loop_
_entity_poly.entity_id
_entity_poly.type
_entity_poly.pdbx_seq_one_letter_code
_entity_poly.pdbx_strand_id
1 'polypeptide(L)'
;MSNRASRSFDDITERLDEIVSSVRSKDTSLERSLDLFDEAISLGSEAVELVDQFELSPREADLLIAKEDASTGNEQLSETDSQLTETDTLSSSDAAEEAQKTSHVASQATDLPA
;
A
#
# COMPACT_ATOMS: atom_id res chain seq x y z
N MET A 1 -21.24 -7.29 10.58
CA MET A 1 -20.00 -8.08 10.50
C MET A 1 -20.13 -8.96 9.26
N SER A 2 -19.40 -8.62 8.21
CA SER A 2 -19.59 -9.20 6.87
C SER A 2 -19.35 -10.71 6.89
N ASN A 3 -20.37 -11.45 6.45
CA ASN A 3 -20.34 -12.87 6.21
C ASN A 3 -19.53 -13.15 4.93
N ARG A 4 -18.19 -13.00 4.97
CA ARG A 4 -17.33 -13.59 3.94
C ARG A 4 -17.17 -15.06 4.28
N ALA A 5 -18.12 -15.87 3.80
CA ALA A 5 -17.88 -17.30 3.70
C ALA A 5 -16.53 -17.48 3.00
N SER A 6 -15.63 -18.29 3.57
CA SER A 6 -14.31 -18.56 3.02
C SER A 6 -14.45 -18.98 1.56
N ARG A 7 -14.13 -18.08 0.63
CA ARG A 7 -14.26 -18.34 -0.81
C ARG A 7 -13.06 -19.17 -1.25
N SER A 8 -13.29 -20.11 -2.16
CA SER A 8 -12.20 -20.80 -2.81
C SER A 8 -11.50 -19.86 -3.81
N PHE A 9 -10.30 -20.24 -4.24
CA PHE A 9 -9.59 -19.49 -5.28
C PHE A 9 -10.44 -19.38 -6.56
N ASP A 10 -11.12 -20.46 -6.96
CA ASP A 10 -12.00 -20.47 -8.12
C ASP A 10 -13.15 -19.47 -7.98
N ASP A 11 -13.80 -19.42 -6.81
CA ASP A 11 -14.88 -18.45 -6.54
C ASP A 11 -14.39 -16.99 -6.63
N ILE A 12 -13.14 -16.73 -6.19
CA ILE A 12 -12.53 -15.41 -6.29
C ILE A 12 -12.26 -15.06 -7.76
N THR A 13 -11.77 -16.00 -8.55
CA THR A 13 -11.52 -15.77 -9.99
C THR A 13 -12.80 -15.51 -10.77
N GLU A 14 -13.87 -16.26 -10.51
CA GLU A 14 -15.18 -16.02 -11.14
C GLU A 14 -15.70 -14.62 -10.79
N ARG A 15 -15.57 -14.21 -9.52
CA ARG A 15 -15.98 -12.87 -9.10
C ARG A 15 -15.17 -11.76 -9.76
N LEU A 16 -13.85 -11.94 -9.93
CA LEU A 16 -13.01 -10.98 -10.65
C LEU A 16 -13.42 -10.85 -12.11
N ASP A 17 -13.79 -11.94 -12.78
CA ASP A 17 -14.28 -11.92 -14.17
C ASP A 17 -15.62 -11.18 -14.31
N GLU A 18 -16.54 -11.37 -13.35
CA GLU A 18 -17.79 -10.60 -13.30
C GLU A 18 -17.54 -9.10 -13.15
N ILE A 19 -16.57 -8.73 -12.30
CA ILE A 19 -16.15 -7.34 -12.11
C ILE A 19 -15.58 -6.78 -13.41
N VAL A 20 -14.69 -7.51 -14.10
CA VAL A 20 -14.12 -7.11 -15.39
C VAL A 20 -15.22 -6.90 -16.44
N SER A 21 -16.18 -7.81 -16.53
CA SER A 21 -17.34 -7.68 -17.42
C SER A 21 -18.13 -6.41 -17.12
N SER A 22 -18.39 -6.15 -15.84
CA SER A 22 -19.14 -4.99 -15.36
C SER A 22 -18.43 -3.66 -15.65
N VAL A 23 -17.13 -3.55 -15.38
CA VAL A 23 -16.33 -2.34 -15.62
C VAL A 23 -16.19 -2.04 -17.12
N ARG A 24 -16.20 -3.08 -17.97
CA ARG A 24 -16.14 -2.92 -19.44
C ARG A 24 -17.47 -2.49 -20.06
N SER A 25 -18.57 -2.60 -19.31
CA SER A 25 -19.88 -2.13 -19.76
C SER A 25 -19.92 -0.61 -19.84
N LYS A 26 -20.42 -0.08 -20.96
CA LYS A 26 -20.60 1.37 -21.16
C LYS A 26 -21.71 1.96 -20.29
N ASP A 27 -22.55 1.09 -19.72
CA ASP A 27 -23.66 1.47 -18.84
C ASP A 27 -23.22 1.57 -17.38
N THR A 28 -21.98 1.22 -17.06
CA THR A 28 -21.41 1.33 -15.71
C THR A 28 -20.82 2.73 -15.51
N SER A 29 -21.25 3.42 -14.46
CA SER A 29 -20.71 4.74 -14.11
C SER A 29 -19.26 4.64 -13.61
N LEU A 30 -18.53 5.76 -13.64
CA LEU A 30 -17.16 5.82 -13.11
C LEU A 30 -17.14 5.49 -11.62
N GLU A 31 -18.02 6.10 -10.81
CA GLU A 31 -18.12 5.83 -9.37
C GLU A 31 -18.34 4.35 -9.10
N ARG A 32 -19.27 3.71 -9.85
CA ARG A 32 -19.51 2.28 -9.71
C ARG A 32 -18.29 1.45 -10.12
N SER A 33 -17.54 1.90 -11.13
CA SER A 33 -16.31 1.22 -11.57
C SER A 33 -15.20 1.32 -10.52
N LEU A 34 -15.12 2.43 -9.79
CA LEU A 34 -14.17 2.61 -8.69
C LEU A 34 -14.54 1.74 -7.49
N ASP A 35 -15.82 1.65 -7.12
CA ASP A 35 -16.28 0.73 -6.07
C ASP A 35 -15.92 -0.73 -6.40
N LEU A 36 -16.12 -1.14 -7.66
CA LEU A 36 -15.78 -2.48 -8.14
C LEU A 36 -14.26 -2.71 -8.17
N PHE A 37 -13.46 -1.67 -8.38
CA PHE A 37 -12.01 -1.75 -8.33
C PHE A 37 -11.52 -1.98 -6.90
N ASP A 38 -12.08 -1.27 -5.91
CA ASP A 38 -11.78 -1.51 -4.49
C ASP A 38 -12.17 -2.93 -4.05
N GLU A 39 -13.31 -3.43 -4.55
CA GLU A 39 -13.70 -4.83 -4.36
C GLU A 39 -12.66 -5.79 -4.95
N ALA A 40 -12.18 -5.53 -6.17
CA ALA A 40 -11.16 -6.34 -6.83
C ALA A 40 -9.81 -6.32 -6.09
N ILE A 41 -9.40 -5.19 -5.52
CA ILE A 41 -8.20 -5.11 -4.67
C ILE A 41 -8.36 -6.04 -3.47
N SER A 42 -9.50 -5.98 -2.78
CA SER A 42 -9.73 -6.84 -1.63
C SER A 42 -9.76 -8.33 -2.00
N LEU A 43 -10.30 -8.67 -3.17
CA LEU A 43 -10.30 -10.04 -3.69
C LEU A 43 -8.89 -10.51 -4.04
N GLY A 44 -8.08 -9.63 -4.63
CA GLY A 44 -6.67 -9.91 -4.92
C GLY A 44 -5.86 -10.19 -3.67
N SER A 45 -6.06 -9.41 -2.59
CA SER A 45 -5.42 -9.68 -1.30
C SER A 45 -5.83 -11.04 -0.72
N GLU A 46 -7.13 -11.37 -0.75
CA GLU A 46 -7.65 -12.67 -0.29
C GLU A 46 -7.08 -13.85 -1.11
N ALA A 47 -6.93 -13.69 -2.42
CA ALA A 47 -6.34 -14.70 -3.28
C ALA A 47 -4.85 -14.94 -2.99
N VAL A 48 -4.07 -13.89 -2.70
CA VAL A 48 -2.66 -14.02 -2.31
C VAL A 48 -2.53 -14.80 -1.01
N GLU A 49 -3.36 -14.51 -0.01
CA GLU A 49 -3.38 -15.25 1.26
C GLU A 49 -3.68 -16.74 1.07
N LEU A 50 -4.63 -17.07 0.18
CA LEU A 50 -4.97 -18.47 -0.12
C LEU A 50 -3.84 -19.23 -0.84
N VAL A 51 -3.06 -18.57 -1.68
CA VAL A 51 -1.88 -19.16 -2.32
C VAL A 51 -0.78 -19.43 -1.30
N ASP A 52 -0.60 -18.52 -0.34
CA ASP A 52 0.36 -18.70 0.76
C ASP A 52 -0.09 -19.83 1.73
N GLN A 53 -1.40 -20.00 1.94
CA GLN A 53 -1.96 -21.05 2.80
C GLN A 53 -1.90 -22.46 2.19
N PHE A 54 -1.79 -22.58 0.86
CA PHE A 54 -1.64 -23.87 0.20
C PHE A 54 -0.18 -24.33 0.33
N GLU A 55 0.18 -24.65 1.57
CA GLU A 55 1.57 -24.88 1.98
C GLU A 55 2.27 -26.00 1.22
N LEU A 56 3.57 -25.78 1.12
CA LEU A 56 4.64 -26.59 0.58
C LEU A 56 4.46 -28.09 0.80
N SER A 57 4.87 -28.86 -0.22
CA SER A 57 5.03 -30.32 -0.08
C SER A 57 5.86 -30.65 1.17
N PRO A 58 5.66 -31.79 1.85
CA PRO A 58 6.49 -32.20 2.98
C PRO A 58 7.99 -32.06 2.73
N ARG A 59 8.42 -32.31 1.48
CA ARG A 59 9.81 -32.15 1.03
C ARG A 59 10.28 -30.69 1.01
N GLU A 60 9.41 -29.78 0.60
CA GLU A 60 9.70 -28.35 0.52
C GLU A 60 9.67 -27.69 1.91
N ALA A 61 8.79 -28.16 2.80
CA ALA A 61 8.80 -27.81 4.22
C ALA A 61 10.12 -28.26 4.90
N ASP A 62 10.57 -29.50 4.66
CA ASP A 62 11.86 -30.00 5.17
C ASP A 62 13.06 -29.16 4.71
N LEU A 63 13.03 -28.68 3.45
CA LEU A 63 14.07 -27.82 2.90
C LEU A 63 14.07 -26.42 3.52
N LEU A 64 12.91 -25.86 3.87
CA LEU A 64 12.82 -24.59 4.60
C LEU A 64 13.36 -24.73 6.02
N ILE A 65 13.00 -25.80 6.74
CA ILE A 65 13.52 -26.06 8.09
C ILE A 65 15.05 -26.16 8.05
N ALA A 66 15.61 -26.92 7.10
CA ALA A 66 17.06 -27.04 6.93
C ALA A 66 17.75 -25.71 6.57
N LYS A 67 17.03 -24.80 5.90
CA LYS A 67 17.52 -23.46 5.51
C LYS A 67 17.51 -22.49 6.70
N GLU A 68 16.48 -22.54 7.55
CA GLU A 68 16.38 -21.74 8.78
C GLU A 68 17.43 -22.18 9.80
N ASP A 69 17.63 -23.48 10.01
CA ASP A 69 18.69 -24.00 10.89
C ASP A 69 20.10 -23.63 10.40
N ALA A 70 20.31 -23.54 9.09
CA ALA A 70 21.58 -23.10 8.51
C ALA A 70 21.80 -21.57 8.61
N SER A 71 20.74 -20.77 8.82
CA SER A 71 20.81 -19.31 8.87
C SER A 71 20.79 -18.75 10.31
N THR A 72 20.26 -19.50 11.28
CA THR A 72 20.25 -19.16 12.72
C THR A 72 21.62 -19.36 13.41
N GLY A 73 22.65 -19.72 12.66
CA GLY A 73 24.03 -19.82 13.15
C GLY A 73 24.77 -18.48 13.32
N ASN A 74 24.16 -17.32 13.05
CA ASN A 74 24.88 -16.04 13.10
C ASN A 74 24.11 -14.79 13.56
N GLU A 75 23.14 -14.91 14.48
CA GLU A 75 22.69 -13.72 15.25
C GLU A 75 22.62 -14.03 16.74
N GLN A 76 23.67 -13.58 17.43
CA GLN A 76 23.82 -13.61 18.87
C GLN A 76 23.00 -12.48 19.50
N LEU A 77 22.19 -12.88 20.49
CA LEU A 77 21.48 -12.09 21.49
C LEU A 77 22.22 -10.80 21.93
N SER A 78 21.53 -9.67 21.88
CA SER A 78 21.84 -8.50 22.71
C SER A 78 20.55 -7.80 23.14
N GLU A 79 19.86 -8.38 24.12
CA GLU A 79 18.99 -7.62 25.01
C GLU A 79 19.85 -6.93 26.09
N THR A 80 19.76 -5.61 26.20
CA THR A 80 20.14 -4.86 27.41
C THR A 80 19.05 -3.84 27.68
N ASP A 81 18.16 -4.21 28.60
CA ASP A 81 17.19 -3.34 29.24
C ASP A 81 17.87 -2.54 30.36
N SER A 82 17.71 -1.21 30.38
CA SER A 82 17.56 -0.39 31.61
C SER A 82 17.51 1.13 31.33
N GLN A 83 16.29 1.63 31.24
CA GLN A 83 15.69 2.75 32.02
C GLN A 83 16.33 4.16 32.17
N LEU A 84 15.45 5.15 31.91
CA LEU A 84 15.34 6.56 32.39
C LEU A 84 16.32 7.58 31.76
N THR A 85 15.90 8.73 31.22
CA THR A 85 15.12 9.81 31.85
C THR A 85 14.40 10.70 30.82
N GLU A 86 13.20 11.17 31.18
CA GLU A 86 12.47 12.28 30.55
C GLU A 86 13.30 13.58 30.49
N THR A 87 13.23 14.29 29.36
CA THR A 87 13.12 15.76 29.36
C THR A 87 12.17 16.19 28.26
N ASP A 88 10.96 16.52 28.68
CA ASP A 88 10.08 17.48 28.03
C ASP A 88 10.85 18.78 27.76
N THR A 89 10.94 19.21 26.50
CA THR A 89 10.82 20.64 26.18
C THR A 89 10.20 20.78 24.80
N LEU A 90 8.92 21.12 24.79
CA LEU A 90 8.26 21.88 23.74
C LEU A 90 9.16 23.06 23.30
N SER A 91 9.47 23.18 22.01
CA SER A 91 9.80 24.50 21.45
C SER A 91 9.49 24.58 19.97
N SER A 92 8.32 25.15 19.74
CA SER A 92 7.81 25.78 18.54
C SER A 92 8.84 26.65 17.79
N SER A 93 8.76 26.62 16.46
CA SER A 93 8.90 27.77 15.55
C SER A 93 8.69 27.21 14.12
N ASP A 94 7.48 27.22 13.57
CA ASP A 94 6.90 28.38 12.88
C ASP A 94 7.89 29.54 12.66
N ALA A 95 8.38 29.65 11.43
CA ALA A 95 8.99 30.86 10.90
C ALA A 95 8.75 30.89 9.38
N ALA A 96 7.71 31.63 9.00
CA ALA A 96 7.55 32.20 7.69
C ALA A 96 8.64 33.26 7.44
N GLU A 97 9.29 33.21 6.27
CA GLU A 97 9.85 34.38 5.56
C GLU A 97 10.23 33.89 4.16
N GLU A 98 9.42 34.13 3.12
CA GLU A 98 9.27 35.37 2.36
C GLU A 98 10.59 35.93 1.77
N ALA A 99 10.50 36.26 0.48
CA ALA A 99 11.44 37.03 -0.33
C ALA A 99 12.71 36.33 -0.82
N GLN A 100 12.62 35.80 -2.05
CA GLN A 100 13.45 36.35 -3.13
C GLN A 100 12.80 36.15 -4.51
N LYS A 101 12.12 37.23 -4.90
CA LYS A 101 11.64 37.56 -6.24
C LYS A 101 12.85 37.79 -7.17
N THR A 102 13.17 36.82 -8.01
CA THR A 102 13.96 37.03 -9.24
C THR A 102 12.98 37.00 -10.43
N SER A 103 12.29 38.09 -10.75
CA SER A 103 12.77 39.14 -11.65
C SER A 103 13.39 38.61 -12.96
N HIS A 104 12.59 38.00 -13.83
CA HIS A 104 12.73 38.25 -15.26
C HIS A 104 11.40 38.03 -15.99
N VAL A 105 11.08 38.95 -16.89
CA VAL A 105 9.92 38.98 -17.81
C VAL A 105 8.60 39.44 -17.18
N ALA A 106 8.47 40.75 -17.04
CA ALA A 106 7.29 41.51 -17.49
C ALA A 106 7.43 42.97 -17.05
N SER A 107 7.73 43.87 -18.00
CA SER A 107 7.21 45.24 -18.05
C SER A 107 7.91 46.04 -19.14
N GLN A 108 7.22 46.27 -20.25
CA GLN A 108 6.94 47.63 -20.73
C GLN A 108 5.86 47.49 -21.80
N ALA A 109 4.62 47.83 -21.45
CA ALA A 109 4.06 49.19 -21.47
C ALA A 109 3.44 49.45 -22.84
N THR A 110 2.10 49.37 -22.94
CA THR A 110 1.23 50.55 -23.06
C THR A 110 1.68 51.51 -24.16
N ASP A 111 0.98 51.54 -25.30
CA ASP A 111 0.19 52.71 -25.72
C ASP A 111 -0.62 52.42 -27.00
N LEU A 112 -1.91 52.74 -26.96
CA LEU A 112 -2.87 52.94 -28.07
C LEU A 112 -3.25 54.44 -27.96
N PRO A 113 -3.87 55.16 -28.92
CA PRO A 113 -4.06 54.99 -30.38
C PRO A 113 -3.75 56.29 -31.19
N ALA A 114 -3.87 56.25 -32.52
CA ALA A 114 -4.55 57.24 -33.38
C ALA A 114 -4.51 56.79 -34.86
#